data_AF-A0A164KH98-F1
#
_entry.id   AF-A0A164KH98-F1
#
_cell.length_a   1.000
_cell.length_b   1.000
_cell.length_c   1.000
_cell.angle_alpha   90.00
_cell.angle_beta   90.00
_cell.angle_gamma   90.00
#
_symmetry.space_group_name_H-M   'P 1'
#
loop_
_entity.id
_entity.type
_entity.pdbx_description
1 polymer ?
#
loop_
_entity_poly.entity_id
_entity_poly.type
_entity_poly.pdbx_seq_one_letter_code
_entity_poly.pdbx_strand_id
1 'polypeptide(L)'
;MTKSMHVVVCSIVYKICVLNSRRTLRGSPTNLRFATQIVIMCWYLLLIFGIWIFVSFLTYRYLIQKKNLFQKEVFFKKPSNVLFVIAHPDDECMFFGPSITAMVQPSLSNSSSRRKQAKDVYILCLSDGNANGLGEARREELKKSCKILGLADSNVLIHNGPVFFEDSQNSVWDSKAVADTLHLYIKKLNIDSIITFDKDGISGHLNHKSIYHGVLQLMKNSKRRVAVRVFILETVSVLRKYLGFIDSVFIKPNALICTSDWINRTNIQNAMAAHKSQYVWFRRLYITFSRYLFFNTFIPLEIY
;
A
#
# COMPACT_ATOMS: atom_id res chain seq x y z
N MET A 1 -8.06 -36.26 -3.08
CA MET A 1 -6.72 -36.00 -3.68
C MET A 1 -5.56 -35.92 -2.68
N THR A 2 -5.78 -35.83 -1.36
CA THR A 2 -4.71 -35.63 -0.35
C THR A 2 -4.00 -36.90 0.13
N LYS A 3 -4.63 -38.08 0.06
CA LYS A 3 -3.97 -39.36 0.40
C LYS A 3 -2.87 -39.79 -0.59
N SER A 4 -2.96 -39.36 -1.85
CA SER A 4 -1.99 -39.73 -2.90
C SER A 4 -0.65 -38.99 -2.75
N MET A 5 -0.67 -37.69 -2.42
CA MET A 5 0.56 -36.92 -2.17
C MET A 5 1.36 -37.43 -0.97
N HIS A 6 0.70 -37.84 0.11
CA HIS A 6 1.37 -38.36 1.30
C HIS A 6 2.14 -39.66 1.01
N VAL A 7 1.56 -40.53 0.19
CA VAL A 7 2.19 -41.79 -0.22
C VAL A 7 3.34 -41.53 -1.18
N VAL A 8 3.20 -40.58 -2.11
CA VAL A 8 4.26 -40.19 -3.03
C VAL A 8 5.44 -39.56 -2.29
N VAL A 9 5.19 -38.65 -1.33
CA VAL A 9 6.23 -38.03 -0.50
C VAL A 9 6.90 -39.07 0.40
N CYS A 10 6.16 -39.95 1.07
CA CYS A 10 6.75 -41.03 1.87
C CYS A 10 7.56 -42.01 1.01
N SER A 11 7.14 -42.31 -0.22
CA SER A 11 7.87 -43.21 -1.13
C SER A 11 9.15 -42.58 -1.68
N ILE A 12 9.13 -41.26 -1.95
CA ILE A 12 10.32 -40.48 -2.32
C ILE A 12 11.28 -40.41 -1.14
N VAL A 13 10.79 -40.14 0.08
CA VAL A 13 11.59 -40.11 1.31
C VAL A 13 12.19 -41.48 1.62
N TYR A 14 11.41 -42.55 1.49
CA TYR A 14 11.89 -43.92 1.65
C TYR A 14 12.97 -44.27 0.61
N LYS A 15 12.77 -43.91 -0.67
CA LYS A 15 13.79 -44.11 -1.71
C LYS A 15 15.04 -43.28 -1.46
N ILE A 16 14.93 -42.03 -1.01
CA ILE A 16 16.08 -41.19 -0.66
C ILE A 16 16.82 -41.76 0.55
N CYS A 17 16.11 -42.22 1.58
CA CYS A 17 16.70 -42.88 2.76
C CYS A 17 17.36 -44.22 2.39
N VAL A 18 16.76 -45.02 1.51
CA VAL A 18 17.32 -46.32 1.07
C VAL A 18 18.50 -46.13 0.10
N LEU A 19 18.44 -45.14 -0.80
CA LEU A 19 19.54 -44.79 -1.70
C LEU A 19 20.73 -44.18 -0.93
N ASN A 20 20.46 -43.38 0.11
CA ASN A 20 21.50 -42.95 1.04
C ASN A 20 22.03 -44.13 1.85
N SER A 21 21.17 -44.98 2.41
CA SER A 21 21.54 -46.21 3.15
C SER A 21 22.55 -47.08 2.38
N ARG A 22 22.33 -47.29 1.08
CA ARG A 22 23.23 -48.07 0.22
C ARG A 22 24.55 -47.36 -0.15
N ARG A 23 24.61 -46.02 -0.08
CA ARG A 23 25.87 -45.24 -0.20
C ARG A 23 26.57 -45.02 1.15
N THR A 24 25.84 -45.09 2.27
CA THR A 24 26.32 -44.73 3.62
C THR A 24 26.97 -45.85 4.41
N LEU A 25 27.08 -47.07 3.87
CA LEU A 25 27.90 -48.12 4.49
C LEU A 25 29.43 -47.79 4.48
N ARG A 26 29.82 -46.56 4.10
CA ARG A 26 31.19 -46.02 4.19
C ARG A 26 31.34 -44.75 5.05
N GLY A 27 30.29 -44.26 5.73
CA GLY A 27 30.35 -43.03 6.52
C GLY A 27 30.47 -43.26 8.03
N SER A 28 31.28 -42.46 8.74
CA SER A 28 31.44 -42.58 10.20
C SER A 28 30.13 -42.26 10.96
N PRO A 29 29.89 -42.86 12.15
CA PRO A 29 28.68 -42.62 12.96
C PRO A 29 28.43 -41.14 13.31
N THR A 30 29.49 -40.33 13.35
CA THR A 30 29.44 -38.90 13.60
C THR A 30 28.75 -38.12 12.48
N ASN A 31 28.96 -38.52 11.21
CA ASN A 31 28.35 -37.87 10.05
C ASN A 31 26.83 -38.12 9.98
N LEU A 32 26.38 -39.32 10.40
CA LEU A 32 24.96 -39.66 10.43
C LEU A 32 24.20 -38.84 11.49
N ARG A 33 24.76 -38.72 12.71
CA ARG A 33 24.17 -37.91 13.79
C ARG A 33 24.06 -36.43 13.40
N PHE A 34 25.10 -35.89 12.78
CA PHE A 34 25.10 -34.52 12.28
C PHE A 34 24.02 -34.28 11.21
N ALA A 35 23.90 -35.19 10.24
CA ALA A 35 22.85 -35.10 9.22
C ALA A 35 21.44 -35.17 9.82
N THR A 36 21.21 -36.04 10.81
CA THR A 36 19.92 -36.12 11.52
C THR A 36 19.59 -34.82 12.27
N GLN A 37 20.58 -34.20 12.93
CA GLN A 37 20.39 -32.91 13.61
C GLN A 37 20.01 -31.78 12.64
N ILE A 38 20.64 -31.71 11.46
CA ILE A 38 20.28 -30.75 10.42
C ILE A 38 18.83 -30.94 9.97
N VAL A 39 18.42 -32.17 9.70
CA VAL A 39 17.05 -32.47 9.27
C VAL A 39 16.04 -32.04 10.34
N ILE A 40 16.30 -32.35 11.60
CA ILE A 40 15.46 -31.94 12.74
C ILE A 40 15.39 -30.40 12.82
N MET A 41 16.52 -29.71 12.69
CA MET A 41 16.57 -28.25 12.68
C MET A 41 15.73 -27.66 11.53
N CYS A 42 15.82 -28.22 10.33
CA CYS A 42 14.99 -27.82 9.19
C CYS A 42 13.49 -27.99 9.50
N TRP A 43 13.09 -29.09 10.15
CA TRP A 43 11.69 -29.28 10.56
C TRP A 43 11.22 -28.23 11.57
N TYR A 44 12.05 -27.90 12.57
CA TYR A 44 11.71 -26.83 13.52
C TYR A 44 11.58 -25.47 12.83
N LEU A 45 12.49 -25.15 11.89
CA LEU A 45 12.40 -23.90 11.12
C LEU A 45 11.13 -23.84 10.28
N LEU A 46 10.75 -24.94 9.61
CA LEU A 46 9.50 -25.02 8.85
C LEU A 46 8.27 -24.89 9.76
N LEU A 47 8.29 -25.50 10.94
CA LEU A 47 7.21 -25.38 11.92
C LEU A 47 7.06 -23.94 12.41
N ILE A 48 8.16 -23.29 12.81
CA ILE A 48 8.16 -21.89 13.25
C ILE A 48 7.64 -20.98 12.13
N PHE A 49 8.11 -21.19 10.90
CA PHE A 49 7.64 -20.44 9.73
C PHE A 49 6.14 -20.67 9.45
N GLY A 50 5.67 -21.91 9.58
CA GLY A 50 4.25 -22.25 9.45
C GLY A 50 3.38 -21.59 10.52
N ILE A 51 3.81 -21.61 11.78
CA ILE A 51 3.14 -20.90 12.89
C ILE A 51 3.11 -19.40 12.60
N TRP A 52 4.21 -18.82 12.13
CA TRP A 52 4.27 -17.39 11.81
C TRP A 52 3.30 -16.98 10.70
N ILE A 53 3.19 -17.77 9.62
CA ILE A 53 2.21 -17.55 8.56
C ILE A 53 0.78 -17.66 9.12
N PHE A 54 0.52 -18.68 9.94
CA PHE A 54 -0.80 -18.89 10.53
C PHE A 54 -1.22 -17.73 11.45
N VAL A 55 -0.32 -17.29 12.35
CA VAL A 55 -0.56 -16.12 13.20
C VAL A 55 -0.79 -14.88 12.35
N SER A 56 0.02 -14.64 11.32
CA SER A 56 -0.16 -13.50 10.44
C SER A 56 -1.48 -13.52 9.68
N PHE A 57 -1.94 -14.71 9.26
CA PHE A 57 -3.25 -14.86 8.66
C PHE A 57 -4.37 -14.52 9.66
N LEU A 58 -4.29 -15.02 10.90
CA LEU A 58 -5.27 -14.70 11.94
C LEU A 58 -5.29 -13.20 12.26
N THR A 59 -4.12 -12.57 12.40
CA THR A 59 -3.99 -11.12 12.62
C THR A 59 -4.61 -10.35 11.48
N TYR A 60 -4.28 -10.68 10.22
CA TYR A 60 -4.85 -10.02 9.06
C TYR A 60 -6.38 -10.18 8.98
N ARG A 61 -6.90 -11.38 9.27
CA ARG A 61 -8.35 -11.64 9.33
C ARG A 61 -9.04 -10.82 10.42
N TYR A 62 -8.43 -10.73 11.60
CA TYR A 62 -8.90 -9.89 12.69
C TYR A 62 -8.95 -8.41 12.28
N LEU A 63 -7.92 -7.92 11.59
CA LEU A 63 -7.87 -6.52 11.12
C LEU A 63 -8.97 -6.21 10.10
N ILE A 64 -9.25 -7.12 9.16
CA ILE A 64 -10.37 -6.97 8.22
C ILE A 64 -11.70 -6.88 8.98
N GLN A 65 -11.89 -7.73 10.00
CA GLN A 65 -13.14 -7.77 10.78
C GLN A 65 -13.36 -6.52 11.64
N LYS A 66 -12.28 -5.91 12.16
CA LYS A 66 -12.37 -4.78 13.10
C LYS A 66 -12.99 -3.50 12.51
N LYS A 67 -13.33 -3.50 11.20
CA LYS A 67 -13.73 -2.34 10.38
C LYS A 67 -12.63 -1.27 10.39
N ASN A 68 -12.37 -0.65 9.24
CA ASN A 68 -11.23 0.26 9.04
C ASN A 68 -11.20 1.39 10.10
N LEU A 69 -10.27 1.30 11.06
CA LEU A 69 -10.07 2.30 12.11
C LEU A 69 -9.71 3.67 11.52
N PHE A 70 -8.97 3.66 10.41
CA PHE A 70 -8.63 4.87 9.67
C PHE A 70 -9.86 5.65 9.19
N GLN A 71 -10.88 4.97 8.65
CA GLN A 71 -12.12 5.63 8.25
C GLN A 71 -12.83 6.29 9.44
N LYS A 72 -12.73 5.69 10.65
CA LYS A 72 -13.31 6.29 11.86
C LYS A 72 -12.64 7.61 12.18
N GLU A 73 -11.31 7.64 12.20
CA GLU A 73 -10.56 8.86 12.45
C GLU A 73 -10.80 9.95 11.41
N VAL A 74 -10.82 9.57 10.12
CA VAL A 74 -11.03 10.53 9.03
C VAL A 74 -12.48 11.04 9.02
N PHE A 75 -13.50 10.18 9.05
CA PHE A 75 -14.89 10.60 8.81
C PHE A 75 -15.77 10.82 10.05
N PHE A 76 -15.51 10.18 11.19
CA PHE A 76 -16.41 10.30 12.34
C PHE A 76 -16.13 11.54 13.19
N LYS A 77 -14.93 12.14 13.08
CA LYS A 77 -14.63 13.41 13.75
C LYS A 77 -15.38 14.60 13.14
N LYS A 78 -15.72 14.57 11.84
CA LYS A 78 -16.56 15.53 11.08
C LYS A 78 -16.76 15.02 9.63
N PRO A 79 -17.85 15.42 8.93
CA PRO A 79 -17.92 15.28 7.47
C PRO A 79 -16.67 15.91 6.86
N SER A 80 -15.99 15.20 5.97
CA SER A 80 -14.67 15.60 5.50
C SER A 80 -14.47 15.33 4.01
N ASN A 81 -14.04 16.35 3.29
CA ASN A 81 -13.47 16.20 1.95
C ASN A 81 -12.01 15.76 2.08
N VAL A 82 -11.68 14.64 1.43
CA VAL A 82 -10.38 13.98 1.56
C VAL A 82 -9.61 14.12 0.25
N LEU A 83 -8.39 14.63 0.30
CA LEU A 83 -7.50 14.75 -0.83
C LEU A 83 -6.32 13.79 -0.69
N PHE A 84 -6.24 12.82 -1.59
CA PHE A 84 -5.02 12.06 -1.81
C PHE A 84 -4.10 12.86 -2.72
N VAL A 85 -2.88 13.13 -2.27
CA VAL A 85 -1.85 13.81 -3.07
C VAL A 85 -0.80 12.80 -3.47
N ILE A 86 -0.70 12.57 -4.78
CA ILE A 86 0.23 11.62 -5.39
C ILE A 86 1.19 12.33 -6.35
N ALA A 87 2.33 11.73 -6.64
CA ALA A 87 3.31 12.31 -7.55
C ALA A 87 2.98 11.92 -8.99
N HIS A 88 2.66 10.65 -9.22
CA HIS A 88 2.61 10.05 -10.54
C HIS A 88 1.32 9.26 -10.79
N PRO A 89 0.88 9.15 -12.05
CA PRO A 89 -0.06 8.13 -12.45
C PRO A 89 0.45 6.73 -12.08
N ASP A 90 -0.34 5.92 -11.37
CA ASP A 90 -0.07 4.58 -10.81
C ASP A 90 0.07 4.54 -9.27
N ASP A 91 0.50 5.64 -8.66
CA ASP A 91 0.64 5.76 -7.20
C ASP A 91 -0.66 5.43 -6.46
N GLU A 92 -1.81 5.80 -7.03
CA GLU A 92 -3.12 5.62 -6.41
C GLU A 92 -3.44 4.14 -6.15
N CYS A 93 -3.11 3.26 -7.10
CA CYS A 93 -3.38 1.84 -7.00
C CYS A 93 -2.19 1.07 -6.42
N MET A 94 -0.95 1.54 -6.61
CA MET A 94 0.24 0.92 -6.03
C MET A 94 0.36 1.15 -4.52
N PHE A 95 0.00 2.33 -4.02
CA PHE A 95 0.27 2.69 -2.63
C PHE A 95 -1.00 2.92 -1.81
N PHE A 96 -2.05 3.48 -2.42
CA PHE A 96 -3.23 3.94 -1.68
C PHE A 96 -4.49 3.11 -1.91
N GLY A 97 -4.44 2.06 -2.74
CA GLY A 97 -5.59 1.24 -3.13
C GLY A 97 -6.53 0.84 -1.97
N PRO A 98 -6.03 0.22 -0.88
CA PRO A 98 -6.88 -0.13 0.26
C PRO A 98 -7.55 1.07 0.90
N SER A 99 -6.85 2.19 1.07
CA SER A 99 -7.41 3.41 1.64
C SER A 99 -8.43 4.12 0.75
N ILE A 100 -8.19 4.17 -0.56
CA ILE A 100 -9.12 4.76 -1.52
C ILE A 100 -10.42 3.96 -1.57
N THR A 101 -10.32 2.64 -1.82
CA THR A 101 -11.49 1.76 -1.93
C THR A 101 -12.33 1.77 -0.65
N ALA A 102 -11.66 1.79 0.51
CA ALA A 102 -12.31 1.93 1.80
C ALA A 102 -13.08 3.25 1.95
N MET A 103 -12.59 4.36 1.40
CA MET A 103 -13.24 5.67 1.56
C MET A 103 -14.35 5.92 0.55
N VAL A 104 -14.20 5.36 -0.65
CA VAL A 104 -15.14 5.51 -1.77
C VAL A 104 -16.37 4.59 -1.60
N GLN A 105 -16.21 3.43 -0.98
CA GLN A 105 -17.35 2.53 -0.76
C GLN A 105 -18.42 3.16 0.14
N PRO A 106 -19.71 2.99 -0.18
CA PRO A 106 -20.80 3.47 0.65
C PRO A 106 -20.60 2.93 2.06
N SER A 107 -20.39 3.84 3.03
CA SER A 107 -20.37 3.45 4.43
C SER A 107 -21.66 2.68 4.71
N LEU A 108 -21.54 1.40 5.10
CA LEU A 108 -22.60 0.48 5.58
C LEU A 108 -23.33 1.01 6.83
N SER A 109 -23.49 2.32 6.98
CA SER A 109 -24.29 2.94 8.02
C SER A 109 -25.74 2.94 7.56
N ASN A 110 -26.50 1.95 8.05
CA ASN A 110 -27.96 1.92 8.11
C ASN A 110 -28.55 3.05 9.00
N SER A 111 -27.90 4.22 9.09
CA SER A 111 -28.42 5.34 9.88
C SER A 111 -29.27 6.24 9.00
N SER A 112 -30.57 5.99 9.08
CA SER A 112 -31.71 6.77 8.64
C SER A 112 -31.74 8.17 9.27
N SER A 113 -30.74 9.01 9.01
CA SER A 113 -30.74 10.40 9.45
C SER A 113 -30.24 11.29 8.32
N ARG A 114 -31.24 11.98 7.76
CA ARG A 114 -31.27 12.75 6.53
C ARG A 114 -30.54 14.10 6.70
N ARG A 115 -29.26 14.06 7.09
CA ARG A 115 -28.32 15.20 7.09
C ARG A 115 -26.86 14.68 7.08
N LYS A 116 -26.38 14.20 5.93
CA LYS A 116 -24.96 13.89 5.68
C LYS A 116 -24.54 14.63 4.42
N GLN A 117 -23.97 15.82 4.60
CA GLN A 117 -23.34 16.56 3.51
C GLN A 117 -22.13 15.76 2.97
N ALA A 118 -21.81 15.97 1.69
CA ALA A 118 -20.97 15.13 0.83
C ALA A 118 -19.65 14.69 1.46
N LYS A 119 -19.33 13.40 1.28
CA LYS A 119 -17.99 12.87 1.49
C LYS A 119 -17.36 12.77 0.10
N ASP A 120 -16.55 13.75 -0.26
CA ASP A 120 -15.84 13.67 -1.53
C ASP A 120 -14.40 13.21 -1.30
N VAL A 121 -14.04 12.14 -2.00
CA VAL A 121 -12.66 11.66 -2.09
C VAL A 121 -12.10 12.18 -3.40
N TYR A 122 -10.98 12.89 -3.33
CA TYR A 122 -10.28 13.48 -4.45
C TYR A 122 -8.88 12.88 -4.58
N ILE A 123 -8.39 12.79 -5.82
CA ILE A 123 -7.01 12.47 -6.16
C ILE A 123 -6.43 13.71 -6.83
N LEU A 124 -5.30 14.20 -6.35
CA LEU A 124 -4.47 15.20 -7.02
C LEU A 124 -3.12 14.58 -7.35
N CYS A 125 -2.88 14.41 -8.65
CA CYS A 125 -1.59 13.99 -9.20
C CYS A 125 -0.79 15.22 -9.62
N LEU A 126 0.39 15.44 -9.04
CA LEU A 126 1.19 16.64 -9.29
C LEU A 126 1.92 16.62 -10.63
N SER A 127 2.30 15.44 -11.13
CA SER A 127 2.89 15.25 -12.44
C SER A 127 1.98 14.41 -13.33
N ASP A 128 2.11 14.53 -14.65
CA ASP A 128 1.44 13.66 -15.62
C ASP A 128 2.23 12.37 -15.93
N GLY A 129 3.39 12.18 -15.27
CA GLY A 129 4.21 10.99 -15.46
C GLY A 129 4.95 11.01 -16.80
N ASN A 130 5.34 12.18 -17.31
CA ASN A 130 5.89 12.31 -18.65
C ASN A 130 7.40 12.01 -18.79
N ALA A 131 8.05 11.35 -17.83
CA ALA A 131 9.50 11.06 -17.91
C ALA A 131 9.92 10.33 -19.21
N ASN A 132 9.01 9.54 -19.78
CA ASN A 132 9.24 8.76 -21.01
C ASN A 132 8.49 9.32 -22.23
N GLY A 133 7.97 10.54 -22.17
CA GLY A 133 7.14 11.11 -23.26
C GLY A 133 5.72 10.52 -23.37
N LEU A 134 5.23 9.84 -22.31
CA LEU A 134 3.94 9.14 -22.28
C LEU A 134 2.88 9.83 -21.42
N GLY A 135 3.07 11.11 -21.07
CA GLY A 135 2.22 11.85 -20.14
C GLY A 135 0.75 11.84 -20.54
N GLU A 136 0.43 12.13 -21.80
CA GLU A 136 -0.96 12.14 -22.29
C GLU A 136 -1.66 10.78 -22.10
N ALA A 137 -0.99 9.69 -22.48
CA ALA A 137 -1.52 8.34 -22.27
C ALA A 137 -1.73 8.05 -20.78
N ARG A 138 -0.75 8.38 -19.94
CA ARG A 138 -0.78 8.13 -18.49
C ARG A 138 -1.85 8.94 -17.76
N ARG A 139 -2.21 10.13 -18.26
CA ARG A 139 -3.35 10.90 -17.75
C ARG A 139 -4.67 10.14 -17.92
N GLU A 140 -4.87 9.55 -19.09
CA GLU A 140 -6.08 8.76 -19.37
C GLU A 140 -6.07 7.40 -18.65
N GLU A 141 -4.89 6.80 -18.48
CA GLU A 141 -4.72 5.60 -17.65
C GLU A 141 -5.06 5.86 -16.18
N LEU A 142 -4.60 6.97 -15.61
CA LEU A 142 -4.94 7.38 -14.23
C LEU A 142 -6.44 7.54 -14.04
N LYS A 143 -7.13 8.26 -14.94
CA LYS A 143 -8.59 8.42 -14.87
C LYS A 143 -9.31 7.07 -14.89
N LYS A 144 -8.91 6.17 -15.81
CA LYS A 144 -9.47 4.80 -15.90
C LYS A 144 -9.22 4.01 -14.62
N SER A 145 -8.02 4.07 -14.06
CA SER A 145 -7.67 3.42 -12.80
C SER A 145 -8.52 3.94 -11.64
N CYS A 146 -8.61 5.26 -11.47
CA CYS A 146 -9.43 5.88 -10.43
C CYS A 146 -10.92 5.54 -10.57
N LYS A 147 -11.44 5.46 -11.80
CA LYS A 147 -12.81 5.01 -12.06
C LYS A 147 -13.04 3.57 -11.61
N ILE A 148 -12.07 2.67 -11.84
CA ILE A 148 -12.13 1.29 -11.33
C ILE A 148 -12.11 1.28 -9.80
N LEU A 149 -11.31 2.14 -9.17
CA LEU A 149 -11.31 2.31 -7.70
C LEU A 149 -12.59 2.96 -7.15
N GLY A 150 -13.49 3.40 -8.03
CA GLY A 150 -14.83 3.92 -7.71
C GLY A 150 -14.92 5.44 -7.62
N LEU A 151 -13.88 6.19 -7.98
CA LEU A 151 -13.96 7.65 -8.02
C LEU A 151 -14.73 8.15 -9.25
N ALA A 152 -15.42 9.27 -9.08
CA ALA A 152 -15.94 10.04 -10.21
C ALA A 152 -14.80 10.76 -10.94
N ASP A 153 -14.90 10.87 -12.27
CA ASP A 153 -13.88 11.54 -13.10
C ASP A 153 -13.64 13.00 -12.66
N SER A 154 -14.67 13.68 -12.16
CA SER A 154 -14.57 15.05 -11.61
C SER A 154 -13.67 15.18 -10.39
N ASN A 155 -13.42 14.07 -9.69
CA ASN A 155 -12.62 14.02 -8.48
C ASN A 155 -11.17 13.59 -8.73
N VAL A 156 -10.80 13.35 -10.00
CA VAL A 156 -9.45 12.98 -10.42
C VAL A 156 -8.80 14.19 -11.09
N LEU A 157 -7.88 14.81 -10.38
CA LEU A 157 -7.23 16.05 -10.78
C LEU A 157 -5.78 15.77 -11.11
N ILE A 158 -5.33 16.26 -12.26
CA ILE A 158 -3.93 16.23 -12.64
C ILE A 158 -3.51 17.68 -12.78
N HIS A 159 -2.50 18.07 -12.00
CA HIS A 159 -2.03 19.44 -11.96
C HIS A 159 -1.63 19.91 -13.36
N ASN A 160 -2.07 21.12 -13.70
CA ASN A 160 -1.77 21.80 -14.96
C ASN A 160 -1.71 23.30 -14.70
N GLY A 161 -0.89 23.68 -13.72
CA GLY A 161 -0.70 25.07 -13.31
C GLY A 161 0.61 25.66 -13.86
N PRO A 162 0.94 26.91 -13.47
CA PRO A 162 2.15 27.59 -13.95
C PRO A 162 3.45 26.95 -13.45
N VAL A 163 3.40 26.25 -12.32
CA VAL A 163 4.53 25.46 -11.83
C VAL A 163 4.48 24.09 -12.50
N PHE A 164 5.56 23.75 -13.19
CA PHE A 164 5.74 22.41 -13.75
C PHE A 164 6.45 21.50 -12.75
N PHE A 165 5.83 20.37 -12.43
CA PHE A 165 6.41 19.33 -11.57
C PHE A 165 6.90 18.18 -12.44
N GLU A 166 8.20 18.19 -12.73
CA GLU A 166 8.85 17.20 -13.57
C GLU A 166 8.76 15.79 -12.98
N ASP A 167 8.32 14.81 -13.77
CA ASP A 167 8.45 13.39 -13.43
C ASP A 167 9.93 12.98 -13.56
N SER A 168 10.60 12.74 -12.43
CA SER A 168 12.01 12.37 -12.41
C SER A 168 12.37 11.64 -11.13
N GLN A 169 13.23 10.62 -11.26
CA GLN A 169 13.78 9.88 -10.11
C GLN A 169 14.83 10.70 -9.34
N ASN A 170 15.40 11.73 -9.99
CA ASN A 170 16.60 12.46 -9.54
C ASN A 170 16.34 13.96 -9.25
N SER A 171 15.14 14.46 -9.54
CA SER A 171 14.77 15.85 -9.31
C SER A 171 14.03 16.00 -7.98
N VAL A 172 14.25 17.12 -7.28
CA VAL A 172 13.52 17.49 -6.07
C VAL A 172 12.62 18.65 -6.43
N TRP A 173 11.32 18.56 -6.11
CA TRP A 173 10.41 19.68 -6.31
C TRP A 173 10.55 20.70 -5.19
N ASP A 174 10.47 21.99 -5.55
CA ASP A 174 10.49 23.07 -4.58
C ASP A 174 9.30 22.95 -3.60
N SER A 175 9.62 22.85 -2.31
CA SER A 175 8.60 22.61 -1.27
C SER A 175 7.62 23.77 -1.15
N LYS A 176 8.04 25.01 -1.47
CA LYS A 176 7.16 26.18 -1.43
C LYS A 176 6.16 26.10 -2.58
N ALA A 177 6.61 25.75 -3.78
CA ALA A 177 5.78 25.58 -4.96
C ALA A 177 4.75 24.45 -4.78
N VAL A 178 5.14 23.33 -4.18
CA VAL A 178 4.21 22.26 -3.77
C VAL A 178 3.21 22.80 -2.75
N ALA A 179 3.65 23.46 -1.68
CA ALA A 179 2.77 24.03 -0.66
C ALA A 179 1.78 25.05 -1.23
N ASP A 180 2.21 25.90 -2.15
CA ASP A 180 1.39 26.87 -2.88
C ASP A 180 0.32 26.18 -3.72
N THR A 181 0.72 25.18 -4.50
CA THR A 181 -0.19 24.36 -5.31
C THR A 181 -1.24 23.68 -4.45
N LEU A 182 -0.83 23.04 -3.36
CA LEU A 182 -1.75 22.38 -2.44
C LEU A 182 -2.72 23.37 -1.79
N HIS A 183 -2.24 24.54 -1.38
CA HIS A 183 -3.11 25.58 -0.80
C HIS A 183 -4.26 25.96 -1.75
N LEU A 184 -3.97 26.10 -3.05
CA LEU A 184 -4.98 26.39 -4.08
C LEU A 184 -6.05 25.30 -4.17
N TYR A 185 -5.64 24.03 -4.28
CA TYR A 185 -6.59 22.91 -4.39
C TYR A 185 -7.40 22.70 -3.11
N ILE A 186 -6.77 22.89 -1.96
CA ILE A 186 -7.46 22.77 -0.67
C ILE A 186 -8.58 23.80 -0.54
N LYS A 187 -8.30 25.07 -0.90
CA LYS A 187 -9.33 26.12 -0.90
C LYS A 187 -10.41 25.87 -1.95
N LYS A 188 -10.00 25.47 -3.16
CA LYS A 188 -10.93 25.22 -4.27
C LYS A 188 -11.94 24.10 -3.98
N LEU A 189 -11.49 23.03 -3.32
CA LEU A 189 -12.29 21.82 -3.08
C LEU A 189 -12.81 21.74 -1.63
N ASN A 190 -12.54 22.75 -0.80
CA ASN A 190 -12.83 22.75 0.64
C ASN A 190 -12.31 21.48 1.33
N ILE A 191 -11.03 21.15 1.15
CA ILE A 191 -10.43 19.92 1.69
C ILE A 191 -10.25 20.05 3.21
N ASP A 192 -10.65 19.00 3.93
CA ASP A 192 -10.49 18.87 5.38
C ASP A 192 -9.35 17.94 5.78
N SER A 193 -8.95 17.03 4.89
CA SER A 193 -7.92 16.04 5.17
C SER A 193 -7.06 15.70 3.96
N ILE A 194 -5.75 15.66 4.15
CA ILE A 194 -4.77 15.27 3.13
C ILE A 194 -4.21 13.89 3.49
N ILE A 195 -4.07 13.03 2.49
CA ILE A 195 -3.38 11.75 2.60
C ILE A 195 -2.26 11.73 1.58
N THR A 196 -1.04 11.44 2.00
CA THR A 196 0.12 11.41 1.10
C THR A 196 1.27 10.56 1.68
N PHE A 197 2.44 10.64 1.06
CA PHE A 197 3.65 9.93 1.45
C PHE A 197 4.28 10.49 2.73
N ASP A 198 5.03 9.64 3.44
CA ASP A 198 5.90 10.10 4.51
C ASP A 198 7.25 10.64 3.99
N LYS A 199 8.13 11.00 4.92
CA LYS A 199 9.47 11.55 4.66
C LYS A 199 10.39 10.64 3.82
N ASP A 200 10.12 9.33 3.81
CA ASP A 200 10.97 8.35 3.16
C ASP A 200 10.47 7.99 1.75
N GLY A 201 9.22 8.33 1.41
CA GLY A 201 8.72 8.27 0.03
C GLY A 201 8.61 6.86 -0.54
N ILE A 202 8.27 5.87 0.30
CA ILE A 202 8.08 4.44 0.02
C ILE A 202 9.33 3.69 -0.47
N SER A 203 9.93 4.13 -1.56
CA SER A 203 11.16 3.59 -2.16
C SER A 203 12.32 4.57 -2.11
N GLY A 204 12.16 5.71 -1.44
CA GLY A 204 13.14 6.80 -1.48
C GLY A 204 12.91 7.79 -2.61
N HIS A 205 11.82 7.69 -3.37
CA HIS A 205 11.58 8.52 -4.56
C HIS A 205 11.50 10.02 -4.21
N LEU A 206 12.30 10.85 -4.89
CA LEU A 206 12.45 12.26 -4.55
C LEU A 206 11.16 13.07 -4.73
N ASN A 207 10.37 12.82 -5.78
CA ASN A 207 9.04 13.43 -5.94
C ASN A 207 8.08 13.11 -4.77
N HIS A 208 8.07 11.88 -4.25
CA HIS A 208 7.24 11.52 -3.09
C HIS A 208 7.68 12.28 -1.84
N LYS A 209 8.99 12.34 -1.59
CA LYS A 209 9.56 13.13 -0.48
C LYS A 209 9.27 14.62 -0.64
N SER A 210 9.29 15.13 -1.86
CA SER A 210 9.00 16.53 -2.16
C SER A 210 7.55 16.89 -1.80
N ILE A 211 6.60 15.96 -2.01
CA ILE A 211 5.22 16.13 -1.53
C ILE A 211 5.19 16.23 0.00
N TYR A 212 5.86 15.33 0.71
CA TYR A 212 5.94 15.37 2.18
C TYR A 212 6.49 16.72 2.69
N HIS A 213 7.58 17.21 2.11
CA HIS A 213 8.16 18.49 2.50
C HIS A 213 7.28 19.69 2.13
N GLY A 214 6.59 19.64 0.99
CA GLY A 214 5.60 20.65 0.63
C GLY A 214 4.42 20.71 1.58
N VAL A 215 3.93 19.55 2.05
CA VAL A 215 2.87 19.48 3.06
C VAL A 215 3.35 20.02 4.41
N LEU A 216 4.57 19.68 4.85
CA LEU A 216 5.17 20.27 6.04
C LEU A 216 5.25 21.81 5.94
N GLN A 217 5.70 22.32 4.78
CA GLN A 217 5.81 23.75 4.56
C GLN A 217 4.44 24.44 4.53
N LEU A 218 3.42 23.81 3.94
CA LEU A 218 2.04 24.28 3.97
C LEU A 218 1.53 24.42 5.42
N MET A 219 1.75 23.39 6.24
CA MET A 219 1.27 23.36 7.62
C MET A 219 2.02 24.33 8.54
N LYS A 220 3.33 24.56 8.33
CA LYS A 220 4.12 25.54 9.11
C LYS A 220 3.75 26.99 8.81
N ASN A 221 3.19 27.27 7.64
CA ASN A 221 2.96 28.64 7.20
C ASN A 221 1.73 29.26 7.87
N SER A 222 1.97 30.03 8.95
CA SER A 222 0.93 30.71 9.73
C SER A 222 0.11 31.73 8.94
N LYS A 223 0.59 32.22 7.78
CA LYS A 223 -0.19 33.09 6.88
C LYS A 223 -1.16 32.31 5.99
N ARG A 224 -0.92 31.01 5.80
CA ARG A 224 -1.75 30.08 5.02
C ARG A 224 -2.52 29.14 5.94
N ARG A 225 -3.07 29.65 7.04
CA ARG A 225 -3.86 28.84 8.00
C ARG A 225 -4.97 28.09 7.28
N VAL A 226 -4.72 26.82 7.03
CA VAL A 226 -5.74 25.85 6.65
C VAL A 226 -5.75 24.79 7.73
N ALA A 227 -6.89 24.62 8.39
CA ALA A 227 -7.10 23.55 9.35
C ALA A 227 -7.34 22.24 8.60
N VAL A 228 -6.30 21.72 7.94
CA VAL A 228 -6.31 20.39 7.33
C VAL A 228 -5.62 19.39 8.24
N ARG A 229 -6.24 18.22 8.42
CA ARG A 229 -5.57 17.08 9.03
C ARG A 229 -4.72 16.39 7.97
N VAL A 230 -3.51 15.99 8.32
CA VAL A 230 -2.61 15.32 7.38
C VAL A 230 -2.31 13.92 7.89
N PHE A 231 -2.44 12.93 7.01
CA PHE A 231 -2.08 11.55 7.27
C PHE A 231 -1.02 11.10 6.27
N ILE A 232 0.07 10.55 6.78
CA ILE A 232 1.19 10.09 5.96
C ILE A 232 1.25 8.57 5.93
N LEU A 233 1.44 7.99 4.75
CA LEU A 233 1.59 6.56 4.54
C LEU A 233 2.97 6.12 5.02
N GLU A 234 3.01 5.14 5.90
CA GLU A 234 4.25 4.59 6.46
C GLU A 234 5.09 3.87 5.39
N THR A 235 6.33 4.32 5.22
CA THR A 235 7.36 3.62 4.48
C THR A 235 7.91 2.45 5.30
N VAL A 236 8.04 1.28 4.68
CA VAL A 236 8.66 0.10 5.27
C VAL A 236 9.89 -0.35 4.47
N SER A 237 10.73 -1.19 5.10
CA SER A 237 11.87 -1.80 4.41
C SER A 237 11.43 -2.63 3.20
N VAL A 238 12.34 -2.81 2.24
CA VAL A 238 12.06 -3.60 1.03
C VAL A 238 11.59 -5.01 1.37
N LEU A 239 12.16 -5.66 2.39
CA LEU A 239 11.69 -6.98 2.83
C LEU A 239 10.21 -6.93 3.24
N ARG A 240 9.86 -6.05 4.19
CA ARG A 240 8.49 -5.88 4.68
C ARG A 240 7.51 -5.48 3.57
N LYS A 241 7.98 -4.70 2.60
CA LYS A 241 7.21 -4.27 1.43
C LYS A 241 6.62 -5.46 0.69
N TYR A 242 7.36 -6.56 0.54
CA TYR A 242 6.95 -7.75 -0.23
C TYR A 242 6.45 -8.94 0.61
N LEU A 243 6.23 -8.76 1.92
CA LEU A 243 5.67 -9.80 2.78
C LEU A 243 4.13 -9.94 2.66
N GLY A 244 3.44 -9.05 1.95
CA GLY A 244 1.99 -9.08 1.79
C GLY A 244 1.26 -9.05 3.14
N PHE A 245 0.29 -9.95 3.35
CA PHE A 245 -0.42 -10.05 4.63
C PHE A 245 0.45 -10.51 5.81
N ILE A 246 1.60 -11.16 5.53
CA ILE A 246 2.50 -11.65 6.57
C ILE A 246 3.06 -10.47 7.38
N ASP A 247 3.16 -9.29 6.76
CA ASP A 247 3.62 -8.09 7.46
C ASP A 247 2.65 -7.59 8.55
N SER A 248 1.42 -8.12 8.62
CA SER A 248 0.38 -7.65 9.55
C SER A 248 0.75 -7.77 11.03
N VAL A 249 1.68 -8.67 11.38
CA VAL A 249 2.18 -8.83 12.77
C VAL A 249 3.18 -7.74 13.18
N PHE A 250 3.69 -6.95 12.23
CA PHE A 250 4.63 -5.85 12.47
C PHE A 250 3.96 -4.48 12.46
N ILE A 251 2.63 -4.42 12.58
CA ILE A 251 1.91 -3.16 12.65
C ILE A 251 2.12 -2.51 14.02
N LYS A 252 2.43 -1.21 14.02
CA LYS A 252 2.59 -0.43 15.26
C LYS A 252 1.24 -0.28 15.97
N PRO A 253 1.17 -0.38 17.31
CA PRO A 253 -0.10 -0.32 18.08
C PRO A 253 -0.99 0.90 17.80
N ASN A 254 -0.38 2.06 17.51
CA ASN A 254 -1.10 3.32 17.28
C ASN A 254 -1.24 3.69 15.79
N ALA A 255 -0.88 2.79 14.87
CA ALA A 255 -1.05 3.05 13.44
C ALA A 255 -2.53 3.06 13.06
N LEU A 256 -2.92 3.99 12.19
CA LEU A 256 -4.24 3.96 11.58
C LEU A 256 -4.20 3.00 10.39
N ILE A 257 -5.03 1.96 10.44
CA ILE A 257 -4.96 0.86 9.48
C ILE A 257 -6.16 0.94 8.53
N CYS A 258 -5.86 0.75 7.24
CA CYS A 258 -6.86 0.49 6.23
C CYS A 258 -6.56 -0.83 5.55
N THR A 259 -7.47 -1.80 5.66
CA THR A 259 -7.33 -3.13 5.08
C THR A 259 -8.16 -3.25 3.81
N SER A 260 -7.68 -4.08 2.88
CA SER A 260 -8.44 -4.55 1.73
C SER A 260 -8.75 -6.03 1.91
N ASP A 261 -9.93 -6.46 1.50
CA ASP A 261 -10.25 -7.88 1.38
C ASP A 261 -9.91 -8.40 -0.03
N TRP A 262 -10.25 -9.66 -0.32
CA TRP A 262 -9.97 -10.25 -1.63
C TRP A 262 -10.61 -9.48 -2.80
N ILE A 263 -11.84 -8.99 -2.61
CA ILE A 263 -12.60 -8.29 -3.66
C ILE A 263 -11.93 -6.95 -3.96
N ASN A 264 -11.64 -6.17 -2.91
CA ASN A 264 -10.97 -4.87 -3.04
C ASN A 264 -9.57 -5.02 -3.64
N ARG A 265 -8.82 -6.06 -3.27
CA ARG A 265 -7.50 -6.33 -3.87
C ARG A 265 -7.59 -6.64 -5.36
N THR A 266 -8.53 -7.48 -5.77
CA THR A 266 -8.77 -7.77 -7.18
C THR A 266 -9.11 -6.49 -7.94
N ASN A 267 -9.93 -5.63 -7.34
CA ASN A 267 -10.27 -4.34 -7.94
C ASN A 267 -9.05 -3.41 -8.08
N ILE A 268 -8.19 -3.34 -7.07
CA ILE A 268 -6.93 -2.57 -7.10
C ILE A 268 -5.98 -3.13 -8.18
N GLN A 269 -5.91 -4.44 -8.34
CA GLN A 269 -5.13 -5.08 -9.41
C GLN A 269 -5.67 -4.74 -10.80
N ASN A 270 -6.99 -4.71 -10.98
CA ASN A 270 -7.63 -4.25 -12.22
C ASN A 270 -7.34 -2.76 -12.50
N ALA A 271 -7.30 -1.94 -11.45
CA ALA A 271 -6.93 -0.53 -11.54
C ALA A 271 -5.48 -0.37 -12.06
N MET A 272 -4.53 -1.12 -11.49
CA MET A 272 -3.14 -1.17 -12.01
C MET A 272 -3.08 -1.68 -13.46
N ALA A 273 -3.92 -2.65 -13.84
CA ALA A 273 -3.98 -3.14 -15.21
C ALA A 273 -4.50 -2.10 -16.22
N ALA A 274 -5.18 -1.04 -15.76
CA ALA A 274 -5.57 0.08 -16.62
C ALA A 274 -4.36 0.95 -17.02
N HIS A 275 -3.27 0.94 -16.25
CA HIS A 275 -2.00 1.59 -16.59
C HIS A 275 -1.16 0.74 -17.55
N LYS A 276 -1.67 0.54 -18.77
CA LYS A 276 -1.04 -0.32 -19.77
C LYS A 276 0.41 0.06 -20.07
N SER A 277 0.70 1.35 -20.15
CA SER A 277 2.06 1.88 -20.39
C SER A 277 3.04 1.58 -19.25
N GLN A 278 2.52 1.22 -18.08
CA GLN A 278 3.28 1.05 -16.86
C GLN A 278 3.24 -0.39 -16.34
N TYR A 279 2.31 -1.24 -16.78
CA TYR A 279 2.05 -2.56 -16.20
C TYR A 279 3.02 -3.67 -16.62
N VAL A 280 4.30 -3.41 -16.37
CA VAL A 280 5.46 -4.28 -16.65
C VAL A 280 5.70 -5.31 -15.53
N TRP A 281 6.63 -6.23 -15.76
CA TRP A 281 6.84 -7.42 -14.92
C TRP A 281 7.04 -7.11 -13.42
N PHE A 282 7.85 -6.11 -13.06
CA PHE A 282 8.11 -5.80 -11.65
C PHE A 282 6.89 -5.16 -10.97
N ARG A 283 6.07 -4.40 -11.71
CA ARG A 283 4.78 -3.88 -11.18
C ARG A 283 3.78 -5.02 -10.95
N ARG A 284 3.81 -6.09 -11.75
CA ARG A 284 3.00 -7.30 -11.51
C ARG A 284 3.41 -8.02 -10.23
N LEU A 285 4.71 -8.13 -9.95
CA LEU A 285 5.19 -8.66 -8.67
C LEU A 285 4.75 -7.77 -7.51
N TYR A 286 4.90 -6.46 -7.66
CA TYR A 286 4.48 -5.49 -6.66
C TYR A 286 2.98 -5.59 -6.36
N ILE A 287 2.11 -5.57 -7.39
CA ILE A 287 0.65 -5.65 -7.25
C ILE A 287 0.16 -7.04 -6.78
N THR A 288 1.06 -8.01 -6.63
CA THR A 288 0.72 -9.34 -6.10
C THR A 288 1.15 -9.48 -4.64
N PHE A 289 2.38 -9.05 -4.32
CA PHE A 289 3.02 -9.36 -3.04
C PHE A 289 3.15 -8.14 -2.11
N SER A 290 2.94 -6.92 -2.61
CA SER A 290 3.16 -5.73 -1.79
C SER A 290 2.20 -5.66 -0.63
N ARG A 291 2.69 -5.44 0.60
CA ARG A 291 1.83 -5.21 1.77
C ARG A 291 0.90 -4.02 1.60
N TYR A 292 1.27 -3.03 0.77
CA TYR A 292 0.44 -1.85 0.48
C TYR A 292 -0.85 -2.21 -0.24
N LEU A 293 -0.95 -3.41 -0.81
CA LEU A 293 -2.19 -3.92 -1.37
C LEU A 293 -3.06 -4.64 -0.37
N PHE A 294 -2.48 -5.17 0.71
CA PHE A 294 -3.21 -5.87 1.76
C PHE A 294 -3.71 -4.89 2.81
N PHE A 295 -2.86 -3.95 3.21
CA PHE A 295 -3.21 -2.90 4.16
C PHE A 295 -2.25 -1.71 4.12
N ASN A 296 -2.82 -0.52 4.30
CA ASN A 296 -2.09 0.71 4.54
C ASN A 296 -2.00 0.99 6.05
N THR A 297 -0.85 1.48 6.49
CA THR A 297 -0.66 2.05 7.83
C THR A 297 -0.36 3.53 7.70
N PHE A 298 -1.14 4.37 8.39
CA PHE A 298 -0.99 5.82 8.38
C PHE A 298 -0.69 6.35 9.76
N ILE A 299 0.03 7.47 9.78
CA ILE A 299 0.35 8.23 10.98
C ILE A 299 -0.18 9.66 10.79
N PRO A 300 -0.91 10.24 11.75
CA PRO A 300 -1.23 11.66 11.74
C PRO A 300 0.06 12.48 11.78
N LEU A 301 0.19 13.45 10.87
CA LEU A 301 1.29 14.40 10.90
C LEU A 301 0.88 15.58 11.78
N GLU A 302 1.57 15.74 12.90
CA GLU A 302 1.41 16.86 13.83
C GLU A 302 2.66 17.74 13.77
N ILE A 303 2.47 19.06 13.79
CA ILE A 303 3.56 20.01 13.98
C ILE A 303 3.51 20.43 15.44
N TYR A 304 4.54 20.03 16.19
CA TYR A 304 4.84 20.57 17.51
C TYR A 304 5.57 21.90 17.38
#